data_AF-A0A1N6D5U9-F1
#
_entry.id   AF-A0A1N6D5U9-F1
#
_cell.length_a   1.000
_cell.length_b   1.000
_cell.length_c   1.000
_cell.angle_alpha   90.00
_cell.angle_beta   90.00
_cell.angle_gamma   90.00
#
_symmetry.space_group_name_H-M   'P 1'
#
loop_
_entity.id
_entity.type
_entity.pdbx_description
1 polymer ?
#
loop_
_entity_poly.entity_id
_entity_poly.type
_entity_poly.pdbx_seq_one_letter_code
_entity_poly.pdbx_strand_id
1 'polypeptide(L)'
;MHIKGALATALSLAFLSVPAAAQETPQRAQITMGNGAANAIQVEGVTRQKADTVASSVRVDGADVSTLRANSTRLTFPEVTIEKPGWLVLHPVIDGRPDGDIVSGFTYLDAGQNADVAIRIQHPAGAGDKFLVMLHSDVDQDRVFDFVFVEDGINVEDTAVFEGTRMIAHLISLPE
;
A
#
# COMPACT_ATOMS: atom_id res chain seq x y z
N MET A 1 -9.18 -85.55 -9.64
CA MET A 1 -9.13 -84.10 -9.38
C MET A 1 -9.45 -83.42 -10.72
N HIS A 2 -10.69 -83.04 -11.06
CA HIS A 2 -11.38 -81.80 -10.65
C HIS A 2 -10.38 -80.62 -10.65
N ILE A 3 -10.40 -79.62 -11.55
CA ILE A 3 -11.52 -78.78 -12.04
C ILE A 3 -11.18 -78.10 -13.38
N LYS A 4 -12.24 -77.80 -14.15
CA LYS A 4 -12.31 -77.03 -15.41
C LYS A 4 -12.05 -75.52 -15.19
N GLY A 5 -11.56 -74.82 -16.21
CA GLY A 5 -11.65 -73.35 -16.32
C GLY A 5 -10.93 -72.87 -17.58
N ALA A 6 -11.62 -72.70 -18.71
CA ALA A 6 -12.38 -71.51 -19.13
C ALA A 6 -11.49 -70.47 -19.82
N LEU A 7 -11.75 -70.35 -21.12
CA LEU A 7 -11.21 -69.45 -22.13
C LEU A 7 -11.52 -67.98 -21.80
N ALA A 8 -10.57 -67.07 -22.05
CA ALA A 8 -10.88 -65.65 -22.24
C ALA A 8 -9.95 -65.05 -23.30
N THR A 9 -10.54 -64.77 -24.46
CA THR A 9 -10.00 -64.08 -25.61
C THR A 9 -9.68 -62.63 -25.22
N ALA A 10 -8.42 -62.20 -25.33
CA ALA A 10 -8.04 -60.82 -25.05
C ALA A 10 -8.39 -59.93 -26.25
N LEU A 11 -9.38 -59.06 -26.06
CA LEU A 11 -9.78 -57.99 -26.97
C LEU A 11 -8.81 -56.81 -26.81
N SER A 12 -8.02 -56.50 -27.83
CA SER A 12 -7.16 -55.29 -27.84
C SER A 12 -8.02 -54.03 -27.93
N LEU A 13 -8.05 -53.25 -26.84
CA LEU A 13 -8.53 -51.87 -26.85
C LEU A 13 -7.36 -50.95 -27.24
N ALA A 14 -7.47 -50.28 -28.39
CA ALA A 14 -6.63 -49.15 -28.73
C ALA A 14 -7.10 -47.92 -27.94
N PHE A 15 -6.27 -47.42 -27.02
CA PHE A 15 -6.50 -46.14 -26.36
C PHE A 15 -6.11 -45.00 -27.32
N LEU A 16 -7.10 -44.28 -27.83
CA LEU A 16 -6.89 -42.99 -28.48
C LEU A 16 -6.57 -41.96 -27.40
N SER A 17 -5.30 -41.52 -27.35
CA SER A 17 -4.88 -40.40 -26.50
C SER A 17 -5.47 -39.09 -27.02
N VAL A 18 -6.49 -38.58 -26.33
CA VAL A 18 -6.96 -37.21 -26.48
C VAL A 18 -6.00 -36.32 -25.68
N PRO A 19 -5.43 -35.23 -26.24
CA PRO A 19 -4.60 -34.34 -25.44
C PRO A 19 -5.53 -33.60 -24.47
N ALA A 20 -5.24 -33.71 -23.18
CA ALA A 20 -5.83 -32.84 -22.18
C ALA A 20 -5.40 -31.41 -22.51
N ALA A 21 -6.36 -30.58 -22.92
CA ALA A 21 -6.14 -29.14 -22.96
C ALA A 21 -5.80 -28.71 -21.52
N ALA A 22 -4.56 -28.32 -21.30
CA ALA A 22 -4.16 -27.67 -20.06
C ALA A 22 -5.02 -26.41 -19.93
N GLN A 23 -5.95 -26.43 -18.98
CA GLN A 23 -6.66 -25.23 -18.56
C GLN A 23 -5.58 -24.33 -17.96
N GLU A 24 -5.18 -23.30 -18.70
CA GLU A 24 -4.32 -22.23 -18.17
C GLU A 24 -5.03 -21.65 -16.95
N THR A 25 -4.52 -21.98 -15.77
CA THR A 25 -4.89 -21.29 -14.54
C THR A 25 -4.66 -19.80 -14.79
N PRO A 26 -5.66 -18.91 -14.64
CA PRO A 26 -5.43 -17.49 -14.87
C PRO A 26 -4.30 -17.06 -13.94
N GLN A 27 -3.17 -16.67 -14.53
CA GLN A 27 -2.05 -16.07 -13.82
C GLN A 27 -2.64 -14.93 -12.99
N ARG A 28 -2.63 -15.04 -11.65
CA ARG A 28 -3.02 -13.92 -10.78
C ARG A 28 -2.27 -12.70 -11.30
N ALA A 29 -3.02 -11.71 -11.78
CA ALA A 29 -2.43 -10.52 -12.35
C ALA A 29 -1.45 -9.94 -11.33
N GLN A 30 -0.16 -9.93 -11.66
CA GLN A 30 0.85 -9.41 -10.76
C GLN A 30 0.63 -7.90 -10.61
N ILE A 31 0.35 -7.46 -9.39
CA ILE A 31 0.28 -6.03 -9.09
C ILE A 31 1.68 -5.44 -9.25
N THR A 32 1.77 -4.32 -9.98
CA THR A 32 2.99 -3.53 -10.12
C THR A 32 2.84 -2.21 -9.37
N MET A 33 3.95 -1.54 -9.05
CA MET A 33 3.96 -0.23 -8.39
C MET A 33 4.58 0.83 -9.31
N GLY A 34 4.11 2.07 -9.22
CA GLY A 34 4.72 3.24 -9.85
C GLY A 34 3.67 4.26 -10.33
N ASN A 35 4.09 5.22 -11.14
CA ASN A 35 3.19 6.23 -11.69
C ASN A 35 2.33 5.69 -12.85
N GLY A 36 1.11 6.21 -12.94
CA GLY A 36 0.16 5.99 -14.03
C GLY A 36 0.11 7.19 -14.98
N ALA A 37 -0.84 7.16 -15.90
CA ALA A 37 -1.11 8.23 -16.86
C ALA A 37 -1.98 9.33 -16.26
N ALA A 38 -2.94 8.98 -15.39
CA ALA A 38 -3.86 9.94 -14.76
C ALA A 38 -3.45 10.28 -13.32
N ASN A 39 -2.68 9.39 -12.67
CA ASN A 39 -2.30 9.49 -11.27
C ASN A 39 -0.79 9.30 -11.13
N ALA A 40 -0.13 10.20 -10.39
CA ALA A 40 1.32 10.18 -10.21
C ALA A 40 1.75 10.82 -8.90
N ILE A 41 2.82 10.29 -8.31
CA ILE A 41 3.54 10.85 -7.17
C ILE A 41 4.94 11.21 -7.66
N GLN A 42 5.33 12.48 -7.52
CA GLN A 42 6.71 12.89 -7.77
C GLN A 42 7.55 12.63 -6.51
N VAL A 43 8.45 11.65 -6.58
CA VAL A 43 9.33 11.27 -5.47
C VAL A 43 10.70 11.93 -5.56
N GLU A 44 11.13 12.32 -6.75
CA GLU A 44 12.35 13.11 -6.94
C GLU A 44 12.14 14.52 -6.39
N GLY A 45 13.04 14.94 -5.49
CA GLY A 45 12.96 16.26 -4.84
C GLY A 45 12.11 16.27 -3.57
N VAL A 46 11.65 15.12 -3.08
CA VAL A 46 11.06 15.01 -1.73
C VAL A 46 12.06 15.54 -0.70
N THR A 47 11.57 16.42 0.17
CA THR A 47 12.38 17.00 1.26
C THR A 47 11.88 16.49 2.61
N ARG A 48 12.81 16.35 3.57
CA ARG A 48 12.49 16.08 4.97
C ARG A 48 12.81 17.30 5.81
N GLN A 49 11.89 17.65 6.69
CA GLN A 49 12.12 18.63 7.74
C GLN A 49 11.86 17.96 9.08
N LYS A 50 12.85 18.00 9.96
CA LYS A 50 12.67 17.58 11.34
C LYS A 50 11.92 18.71 12.05
N ALA A 51 10.67 18.48 12.46
CA ALA A 51 9.92 19.51 13.15
C ALA A 51 10.38 19.58 14.61
N ASP A 52 10.59 20.81 15.09
CA ASP A 52 11.03 21.11 16.44
C ASP A 52 10.14 20.45 17.48
N THR A 53 10.80 19.91 18.48
CA THR A 53 10.19 19.21 19.60
C THR A 53 9.13 20.08 20.28
N VAL A 54 7.84 19.76 20.08
CA VAL A 54 6.77 20.41 20.85
C VAL A 54 6.91 19.95 22.29
N ALA A 55 7.25 20.89 23.17
CA ALA A 55 7.43 20.66 24.59
C ALA A 55 6.20 21.15 25.34
N SER A 56 5.33 20.24 25.74
CA SER A 56 4.25 20.58 26.67
C SER A 56 4.74 20.29 28.09
N SER A 57 4.89 21.33 28.92
CA SER A 57 5.19 21.20 30.34
C SER A 57 3.92 21.34 31.17
N VAL A 58 3.65 20.40 32.07
CA VAL A 58 2.65 20.59 33.12
C VAL A 58 3.37 21.16 34.35
N ARG A 59 2.92 22.31 34.85
CA ARG A 59 3.47 22.91 36.08
C ARG A 59 2.57 22.54 37.25
N VAL A 60 3.17 21.93 38.27
CA VAL A 60 2.53 21.71 39.57
C VAL A 60 3.44 22.37 40.60
N ASP A 61 2.93 23.35 41.33
CA ASP A 61 3.60 24.03 42.45
C ASP A 61 5.04 24.52 42.18
N GLY A 62 5.27 25.08 40.98
CA GLY A 62 6.58 25.68 40.64
C GLY A 62 7.68 24.68 40.27
N ALA A 63 7.39 23.38 40.27
CA ALA A 63 8.23 22.36 39.66
C ALA A 63 7.70 22.02 38.25
N ASP A 64 8.59 21.99 37.26
CA ASP A 64 8.26 21.45 35.95
C ASP A 64 8.08 19.93 36.09
N VAL A 65 6.84 19.45 36.01
CA VAL A 65 6.51 18.03 36.07
C VAL A 65 6.18 17.58 34.65
N SER A 66 7.14 16.89 34.03
CA SER A 66 7.11 16.32 32.68
C SER A 66 7.04 17.30 31.52
N THR A 67 8.09 17.32 30.70
CA THR A 67 8.03 17.81 29.32
C THR A 67 7.63 16.67 28.40
N LEU A 68 6.44 16.70 27.82
CA LEU A 68 6.08 15.83 26.69
C LEU A 68 6.83 16.36 25.47
N ARG A 69 7.73 15.55 24.91
CA ARG A 69 8.56 15.88 23.74
C ARG A 69 8.03 15.07 22.56
N ALA A 70 7.18 15.67 21.73
CA ALA A 70 6.77 15.03 20.48
C ALA A 70 7.80 15.36 19.40
N ASN A 71 8.51 14.34 18.89
CA ASN A 71 9.30 14.48 17.67
C ASN A 71 8.36 14.21 16.51
N SER A 72 8.27 15.14 15.56
CA SER A 72 7.56 14.89 14.31
C SER A 72 8.47 15.16 13.12
N THR A 73 8.25 14.41 12.06
CA THR A 73 8.98 14.56 10.80
C THR A 73 7.98 15.02 9.75
N ARG A 74 8.31 16.08 9.03
CA ARG A 74 7.53 16.54 7.88
C ARG A 74 8.23 16.10 6.60
N LEU A 75 7.48 15.50 5.69
CA LEU A 75 7.90 15.29 4.30
C LEU A 75 7.13 16.23 3.40
N THR A 76 7.79 16.79 2.40
CA THR A 76 7.14 17.57 1.35
C THR A 76 7.44 16.94 0.00
N PHE A 77 6.40 16.54 -0.71
CA PHE A 77 6.44 16.04 -2.08
C PHE A 77 6.25 17.22 -3.04
N PRO A 78 7.08 17.38 -4.08
CA PRO A 78 6.98 18.52 -4.98
C PRO A 78 5.62 18.59 -5.69
N GLU A 79 5.14 17.45 -6.19
CA GLU A 79 3.87 17.37 -6.90
C GLU A 79 3.24 15.98 -6.73
N VAL A 80 1.91 15.98 -6.62
CA VAL A 80 1.10 14.78 -6.70
C VAL A 80 -0.11 15.06 -7.58
N THR A 81 -0.34 14.21 -8.58
CA THR A 81 -1.54 14.24 -9.41
C THR A 81 -2.44 13.07 -9.05
N ILE A 82 -3.70 13.34 -8.78
CA ILE A 82 -4.72 12.32 -8.53
C ILE A 82 -5.99 12.67 -9.32
N GLU A 83 -6.57 11.71 -10.04
CA GLU A 83 -7.72 11.96 -10.93
C GLU A 83 -9.00 12.31 -10.14
N LYS A 84 -9.16 11.68 -8.97
CA LYS A 84 -10.28 11.88 -8.05
C LYS A 84 -9.75 12.35 -6.70
N PRO A 85 -10.54 13.08 -5.90
CA PRO A 85 -10.10 13.48 -4.58
C PRO A 85 -9.76 12.27 -3.70
N GLY A 86 -8.85 12.46 -2.77
CA GLY A 86 -8.36 11.36 -1.96
C GLY A 86 -7.16 11.74 -1.11
N TRP A 87 -6.23 10.81 -0.95
CA TRP A 87 -5.19 10.87 0.05
C TRP A 87 -3.84 10.45 -0.51
N LEU A 88 -2.79 11.14 -0.06
CA LEU A 88 -1.42 10.63 -0.08
C LEU A 88 -1.12 10.01 1.28
N VAL A 89 -0.77 8.72 1.31
CA VAL A 89 -0.61 7.95 2.55
C VAL A 89 0.81 7.38 2.63
N LEU A 90 1.40 7.39 3.82
CA LEU A 90 2.68 6.75 4.12
C LEU A 90 2.47 5.49 4.96
N HIS A 91 2.87 4.36 4.40
CA HIS A 91 2.94 3.07 5.07
C HIS A 91 4.40 2.75 5.42
N PRO A 92 4.73 2.34 6.66
CA PRO A 92 6.10 2.03 7.03
C PRO A 92 6.56 0.74 6.35
N VAL A 93 7.88 0.64 6.14
CA VAL A 93 8.52 -0.63 5.77
C VAL A 93 9.12 -1.25 7.02
N ILE A 94 8.59 -2.40 7.42
CA ILE A 94 9.01 -3.16 8.60
C ILE A 94 9.63 -4.47 8.13
N ASP A 95 10.82 -4.80 8.66
CA ASP A 95 11.57 -6.00 8.28
C ASP A 95 11.75 -6.19 6.75
N GLY A 96 11.91 -5.06 6.04
CA GLY A 96 12.12 -5.03 4.59
C GLY A 96 10.85 -5.19 3.75
N ARG A 97 9.66 -5.19 4.35
CA ARG A 97 8.37 -5.26 3.65
C ARG A 97 7.48 -4.08 4.03
N PRO A 98 6.80 -3.44 3.06
CA PRO A 98 5.73 -2.49 3.39
C PRO A 98 4.65 -3.16 4.23
N ASP A 99 4.15 -2.44 5.22
CA ASP A 99 2.97 -2.80 6.00
C ASP A 99 1.83 -1.84 5.65
N GLY A 100 0.90 -2.32 4.81
CA GLY A 100 -0.24 -1.54 4.34
C GLY A 100 -1.32 -1.30 5.39
N ASP A 101 -1.27 -1.99 6.53
CA ASP A 101 -2.25 -1.85 7.61
C ASP A 101 -1.87 -0.71 8.57
N ILE A 102 -0.59 -0.33 8.57
CA ILE A 102 -0.09 0.73 9.43
C ILE A 102 0.06 2.03 8.63
N VAL A 103 -0.45 3.13 9.20
CA VAL A 103 -0.38 4.45 8.60
C VAL A 103 0.51 5.35 9.46
N SER A 104 1.63 5.78 8.90
CA SER A 104 2.59 6.67 9.55
C SER A 104 2.23 8.16 9.40
N GLY A 105 1.48 8.49 8.37
CA GLY A 105 0.96 9.83 8.10
C GLY A 105 0.22 9.89 6.77
N PHE A 106 -0.67 10.87 6.63
CA PHE A 106 -1.44 11.08 5.41
C PHE A 106 -1.79 12.56 5.24
N THR A 107 -2.18 12.95 4.03
CA THR A 107 -2.77 14.26 3.73
C THR A 107 -3.79 14.13 2.62
N TYR A 108 -4.84 14.94 2.70
CA TYR A 108 -5.86 15.02 1.66
C TYR A 108 -5.32 15.72 0.41
N LEU A 109 -5.85 15.34 -0.74
CA LEU A 109 -5.57 15.87 -2.07
C LEU A 109 -6.88 16.19 -2.77
N ASP A 110 -6.95 17.38 -3.38
CA ASP A 110 -8.03 17.68 -4.32
C ASP A 110 -7.72 16.97 -5.67
N ALA A 111 -8.77 16.76 -6.49
CA ALA A 111 -8.58 16.21 -7.83
C ALA A 111 -7.71 17.14 -8.70
N GLY A 112 -6.82 16.54 -9.48
CA GLY A 112 -5.83 17.22 -10.31
C GLY A 112 -4.45 17.29 -9.66
N GLN A 113 -3.69 18.33 -10.01
CA GLN A 113 -2.34 18.57 -9.52
C GLN A 113 -2.36 19.25 -8.15
N ASN A 114 -1.59 18.71 -7.22
CA ASN A 114 -1.35 19.25 -5.89
C ASN A 114 0.16 19.50 -5.76
N ALA A 115 0.56 20.73 -5.47
CA ALA A 115 1.97 21.11 -5.30
C ALA A 115 2.34 21.20 -3.82
N ASP A 116 3.63 21.03 -3.52
CA ASP A 116 4.20 21.19 -2.16
C ASP A 116 3.43 20.38 -1.08
N VAL A 117 3.06 19.14 -1.43
CA VAL A 117 2.22 18.28 -0.62
C VAL A 117 2.97 17.83 0.63
N ALA A 118 2.52 18.31 1.80
CA ALA A 118 3.18 18.06 3.07
C ALA A 118 2.48 16.96 3.89
N ILE A 119 3.22 15.92 4.28
CA ILE A 119 2.77 14.90 5.23
C ILE A 119 3.54 15.02 6.53
N ARG A 120 2.84 14.90 7.67
CA ARG A 120 3.45 14.85 9.00
C ARG A 120 3.42 13.43 9.55
N ILE A 121 4.60 12.91 9.87
CA ILE A 121 4.81 11.66 10.58
C ILE A 121 4.81 11.97 12.09
N GLN A 122 3.92 11.32 12.84
CA GLN A 122 3.68 11.62 14.25
C GLN A 122 4.56 10.82 15.23
N HIS A 123 5.43 9.97 14.69
CA HIS A 123 6.45 9.26 15.43
C HIS A 123 7.84 9.65 14.91
N PRO A 124 8.91 9.35 15.65
CA PRO A 124 10.27 9.53 15.13
C PRO A 124 10.45 8.80 13.80
N ALA A 125 11.01 9.50 12.82
CA ALA A 125 11.46 8.96 11.54
C ALA A 125 12.70 9.74 11.08
N GLY A 126 13.78 9.03 10.76
CA GLY A 126 15.09 9.56 10.40
C GLY A 126 15.44 9.42 8.92
N ALA A 127 16.58 9.99 8.52
CA ALA A 127 17.16 9.76 7.20
C ALA A 127 17.35 8.26 6.94
N GLY A 128 17.05 7.82 5.73
CA GLY A 128 17.20 6.42 5.31
C GLY A 128 16.05 5.48 5.72
N ASP A 129 15.18 5.88 6.65
CA ASP A 129 13.95 5.13 6.96
C ASP A 129 13.11 4.96 5.68
N LYS A 130 12.46 3.81 5.54
CA LYS A 130 11.77 3.43 4.31
C LYS A 130 10.26 3.44 4.49
N PHE A 131 9.58 3.97 3.49
CA PHE A 131 8.12 4.05 3.45
C PHE A 131 7.63 3.66 2.06
N LEU A 132 6.46 3.04 2.02
CA LEU A 132 5.64 2.97 0.83
C LEU A 132 4.73 4.20 0.84
N VAL A 133 4.92 5.11 -0.11
CA VAL A 133 3.97 6.19 -0.35
C VAL A 133 2.93 5.73 -1.37
N MET A 134 1.65 5.87 -1.07
CA MET A 134 0.55 5.33 -1.88
C MET A 134 -0.60 6.33 -1.98
N LEU A 135 -1.26 6.37 -3.14
CA LEU A 135 -2.52 7.09 -3.30
C LEU A 135 -3.71 6.24 -2.88
N HIS A 136 -4.64 6.86 -2.16
CA HIS A 136 -5.96 6.32 -1.87
C HIS A 136 -7.03 7.28 -2.41
N SER A 137 -8.13 6.78 -2.96
CA SER A 137 -9.31 7.58 -3.31
C SER A 137 -10.24 7.68 -2.11
N ASP A 138 -10.78 8.88 -1.89
CA ASP A 138 -11.91 9.16 -0.99
C ASP A 138 -13.20 8.84 -1.75
N VAL A 139 -13.73 7.62 -1.59
CA VAL A 139 -14.83 7.11 -2.43
C VAL A 139 -16.18 7.66 -1.97
N ASP A 140 -16.39 7.83 -0.67
CA ASP A 140 -17.63 8.36 -0.09
C ASP A 140 -17.63 9.89 0.05
N GLN A 141 -16.48 10.52 -0.18
CA GLN A 141 -16.27 11.97 -0.30
C GLN A 141 -16.49 12.74 1.00
N ASP A 142 -16.27 12.09 2.14
CA ASP A 142 -16.53 12.67 3.45
C ASP A 142 -15.30 13.42 4.03
N ARG A 143 -14.14 13.31 3.37
CA ARG A 143 -12.84 13.87 3.77
C ARG A 143 -12.35 13.37 5.13
N VAL A 144 -12.72 12.16 5.51
CA VAL A 144 -12.18 11.40 6.62
C VAL A 144 -11.34 10.28 6.04
N PHE A 145 -10.15 10.06 6.60
CA PHE A 145 -9.34 8.92 6.17
C PHE A 145 -9.72 7.68 6.98
N ASP A 146 -10.34 6.69 6.36
CA ASP A 146 -10.94 5.52 7.00
C ASP A 146 -10.62 4.19 6.28
N PHE A 147 -9.43 4.12 5.70
CA PHE A 147 -8.92 2.89 5.09
C PHE A 147 -8.90 1.68 6.05
N VAL A 148 -9.52 0.57 5.63
CA VAL A 148 -9.42 -0.74 6.28
C VAL A 148 -8.89 -1.75 5.27
N PHE A 149 -7.77 -2.42 5.56
CA PHE A 149 -7.31 -3.49 4.69
C PHE A 149 -8.21 -4.73 4.87
N VAL A 150 -9.08 -5.00 3.91
CA VAL A 150 -9.85 -6.26 3.84
C VAL A 150 -9.38 -7.06 2.63
N GLU A 151 -8.90 -8.27 2.88
CA GLU A 151 -8.36 -9.18 1.85
C GLU A 151 -9.39 -9.48 0.73
N ASP A 152 -10.69 -9.32 1.02
CA ASP A 152 -11.81 -9.57 0.11
C ASP A 152 -12.50 -8.30 -0.45
N GLY A 153 -11.98 -7.10 -0.17
CA GLY A 153 -12.50 -5.84 -0.75
C GLY A 153 -13.94 -5.48 -0.37
N ILE A 154 -14.46 -6.03 0.73
CA ILE A 154 -15.83 -5.78 1.19
C ILE A 154 -15.88 -4.44 1.93
N ASN A 155 -16.43 -3.41 1.28
CA ASN A 155 -16.68 -2.06 1.79
C ASN A 155 -15.45 -1.38 2.41
N VAL A 156 -14.57 -0.90 1.52
CA VAL A 156 -13.53 0.06 1.86
C VAL A 156 -13.97 1.43 1.34
N GLU A 157 -14.17 2.37 2.26
CA GLU A 157 -14.60 3.74 1.99
C GLU A 157 -13.44 4.52 1.34
N ASP A 158 -12.23 4.42 1.88
CA ASP A 158 -11.01 4.77 1.16
C ASP A 158 -10.34 3.59 0.46
N THR A 159 -9.95 3.72 -0.82
CA THR A 159 -9.36 2.60 -1.59
C THR A 159 -8.04 2.95 -2.26
N ALA A 160 -7.09 2.01 -2.30
CA ALA A 160 -5.84 2.20 -3.03
C ALA A 160 -6.12 2.49 -4.52
N VAL A 161 -5.42 3.47 -5.09
CA VAL A 161 -5.58 3.87 -6.49
C VAL A 161 -4.81 2.93 -7.41
N PHE A 162 -5.51 2.41 -8.43
CA PHE A 162 -4.93 1.57 -9.48
C PHE A 162 -5.23 2.11 -10.88
N GLU A 163 -4.25 1.96 -11.78
CA GLU A 163 -4.44 2.06 -13.22
C GLU A 163 -4.13 0.71 -13.87
N GLY A 164 -5.18 -0.04 -14.22
CA GLY A 164 -5.05 -1.44 -14.61
C GLY A 164 -4.51 -2.27 -13.44
N THR A 165 -3.34 -2.89 -13.59
CA THR A 165 -2.66 -3.65 -12.53
C THR A 165 -1.57 -2.85 -11.81
N ARG A 166 -1.43 -1.55 -12.12
CA ARG A 166 -0.44 -0.68 -11.49
C ARG A 166 -1.06 0.05 -10.31
N MET A 167 -0.60 -0.26 -9.12
CA MET A 167 -0.84 0.51 -7.90
C MET A 167 -0.03 1.80 -7.96
N ILE A 168 -0.67 2.93 -7.67
CA ILE A 168 0.00 4.23 -7.65
C ILE A 168 0.71 4.40 -6.31
N ALA A 169 1.91 3.82 -6.25
CA ALA A 169 2.73 3.78 -5.06
C ALA A 169 4.22 3.72 -5.39
N HIS A 170 5.06 4.19 -4.47
CA HIS A 170 6.52 4.15 -4.57
C HIS A 170 7.16 3.79 -3.24
N LEU A 171 8.22 2.98 -3.30
CA LEU A 171 9.13 2.82 -2.16
C LEU A 171 10.10 4.00 -2.13
N ILE A 172 10.07 4.76 -1.05
CA ILE A 172 10.98 5.87 -0.81
C ILE A 172 11.87 5.59 0.39
N SER A 173 13.08 6.16 0.38
CA SER A 173 13.89 6.33 1.59
C SER A 173 13.85 7.79 1.95
N LEU A 174 13.68 8.10 3.24
CA LEU A 174 13.67 9.49 3.67
C LEU A 174 15.02 10.14 3.33
N PRO A 175 15.04 11.39 2.80
CA PRO A 175 16.25 12.08 2.33
C PRO A 175 17.21 12.42 3.48
N GLU A 176 18.04 13.46 3.40
CA GLU A 176 18.76 14.03 4.56
C GLU A 176 18.01 15.21 5.19
#